data_AF-S8C0N9-F1
#
_entry.id   AF-S8C0N9-F1
#
_cell.length_a   1.000
_cell.length_b   1.000
_cell.length_c   1.000
_cell.angle_alpha   90.00
_cell.angle_beta   90.00
_cell.angle_gamma   90.00
#
_symmetry.space_group_name_H-M   'P 1'
#
loop_
_entity.id
_entity.type
_entity.pdbx_description
1 polymer ?
#
loop_
_entity_poly.entity_id
_entity_poly.type
_entity_poly.pdbx_seq_one_letter_code
_entity_poly.pdbx_strand_id
1 'polypeptide(L)'
;QEVVSGAGLKLVESDEYSESGRGVYPDGLFRMLLKFHERYKSLGLPFIITENGVSDETDLIRRPYMLEHLLATYAAMIMGVPVLGYLFWTISDNWEWADGYGPKFGIVAVDRFNDLARIPRPSYDLFSKVVKSGKITRRDRDHAWSQLRSAAAERKTRPFYRAVDRNGLMYAGGLDEPSTRRYSVRDWRFGHYEMEGLQDPLSRLSRCLIN
;
A
#
# COMPACT_ATOMS: atom_id res chain seq x y z
N GLN A 1 -18.61 -23.94 -4.31
CA GLN A 1 -18.48 -22.93 -3.24
C GLN A 1 -19.00 -21.63 -3.84
N GLU A 2 -20.30 -21.37 -3.68
CA GLU A 2 -20.98 -20.22 -4.29
C GLU A 2 -20.69 -18.98 -3.42
N VAL A 3 -19.83 -18.10 -3.91
CA VAL A 3 -19.63 -16.78 -3.32
C VAL A 3 -20.58 -15.82 -4.03
N VAL A 4 -21.66 -15.47 -3.33
CA VAL A 4 -22.50 -14.31 -3.68
C VAL A 4 -21.58 -13.09 -3.71
N SER A 5 -21.51 -12.42 -4.86
CA SER A 5 -20.68 -11.26 -5.13
C SER A 5 -20.78 -10.23 -4.00
N GLY A 6 -19.69 -10.05 -3.25
CA GLY A 6 -19.54 -8.84 -2.44
C GLY A 6 -19.50 -7.61 -3.35
N ALA A 7 -19.92 -6.46 -2.84
CA ALA A 7 -19.76 -5.19 -3.57
C ALA A 7 -18.28 -5.00 -3.90
N GLY A 8 -17.92 -5.14 -5.18
CA GLY A 8 -16.56 -4.87 -5.65
C GLY A 8 -16.16 -3.44 -5.31
N LEU A 9 -14.90 -3.22 -4.94
CA LEU A 9 -14.40 -1.86 -4.74
C LEU A 9 -14.39 -1.14 -6.09
N LYS A 10 -15.06 0.01 -6.16
CA LYS A 10 -15.04 0.85 -7.36
C LYS A 10 -13.65 1.46 -7.52
N LEU A 11 -13.13 1.39 -8.73
CA LEU A 11 -11.91 2.10 -9.11
C LEU A 11 -12.19 3.60 -9.15
N VAL A 12 -11.49 4.35 -8.30
CA VAL A 12 -11.52 5.81 -8.32
C VAL A 12 -10.27 6.29 -9.07
N GLU A 13 -10.46 7.00 -10.18
CA GLU A 13 -9.33 7.41 -11.04
C GLU A 13 -8.33 8.32 -10.30
N SER A 14 -8.84 9.20 -9.44
CA SER A 14 -8.02 10.14 -8.67
C SER A 14 -7.24 9.49 -7.52
N ASP A 15 -7.58 8.27 -7.12
CA ASP A 15 -6.90 7.61 -6.01
C ASP A 15 -5.67 6.83 -6.48
N GLU A 16 -4.69 6.72 -5.59
CA GLU A 16 -3.50 5.92 -5.84
C GLU A 16 -3.78 4.47 -5.45
N TYR A 17 -3.51 3.55 -6.38
CA TYR A 17 -3.60 2.11 -6.13
C TYR A 17 -2.30 1.43 -6.54
N SER A 18 -1.95 0.36 -5.83
CA SER A 18 -0.90 -0.56 -6.24
C SER A 18 -1.22 -1.22 -7.58
N GLU A 19 -0.23 -1.87 -8.20
CA GLU A 19 -0.44 -2.66 -9.41
C GLU A 19 -1.46 -3.79 -9.24
N SER A 20 -1.60 -4.33 -8.02
CA SER A 20 -2.59 -5.35 -7.63
C SER A 20 -3.98 -4.77 -7.30
N GLY A 21 -4.20 -3.47 -7.48
CA GLY A 21 -5.50 -2.83 -7.25
C GLY A 21 -5.82 -2.52 -5.78
N ARG A 22 -4.81 -2.46 -4.89
CA ARG A 22 -4.99 -2.11 -3.48
C ARG A 22 -4.78 -0.61 -3.29
N GLY A 23 -5.74 0.08 -2.69
CA GLY A 23 -5.64 1.53 -2.45
C GLY A 23 -4.51 1.88 -1.48
N VAL A 24 -3.75 2.94 -1.78
CA VAL A 24 -2.68 3.43 -0.90
C VAL A 24 -3.28 4.34 0.17
N TYR A 25 -3.24 3.91 1.44
CA TYR A 25 -3.90 4.63 2.52
C TYR A 25 -3.19 4.49 3.89
N PRO A 26 -2.12 5.27 4.15
CA PRO A 26 -1.34 5.18 5.39
C PRO A 26 -2.15 5.52 6.65
N ASP A 27 -3.09 6.47 6.57
CA ASP A 27 -4.03 6.78 7.65
C ASP A 27 -4.88 5.58 8.08
N GLY A 28 -5.11 4.63 7.16
CA GLY A 28 -5.81 3.38 7.46
C GLY A 28 -5.05 2.52 8.45
N LEU A 29 -3.73 2.38 8.30
CA LEU A 29 -2.88 1.64 9.22
C LEU A 29 -2.89 2.28 10.62
N PHE A 30 -2.72 3.59 10.70
CA PHE A 30 -2.79 4.34 11.96
C PHE A 30 -4.13 4.12 12.68
N ARG A 31 -5.26 4.29 11.96
CA ARG A 31 -6.60 4.08 12.51
C ARG A 31 -6.84 2.64 12.95
N MET A 32 -6.30 1.67 12.20
CA MET A 32 -6.41 0.26 12.54
C MET A 32 -5.67 -0.04 13.85
N LEU A 33 -4.43 0.44 13.99
CA LEU A 33 -3.62 0.25 15.21
C LEU A 33 -4.31 0.82 16.44
N LEU A 34 -4.88 2.03 16.36
CA LEU A 34 -5.63 2.62 17.48
C LEU A 34 -6.87 1.78 17.84
N LYS A 35 -7.64 1.34 16.84
CA LYS A 35 -8.85 0.53 17.06
C LYS A 35 -8.51 -0.83 17.68
N PHE A 36 -7.47 -1.49 17.20
CA PHE A 36 -7.03 -2.77 17.73
C PHE A 36 -6.47 -2.63 19.13
N HIS A 37 -5.68 -1.58 19.38
CA HIS A 37 -5.18 -1.29 20.72
C HIS A 37 -6.32 -1.08 21.71
N GLU A 38 -7.32 -0.25 21.37
CA GLU A 38 -8.46 -0.02 22.26
C GLU A 38 -9.25 -1.30 22.51
N ARG A 39 -9.49 -2.10 21.47
CA ARG A 39 -10.23 -3.37 21.58
C ARG A 39 -9.54 -4.40 22.48
N TYR A 40 -8.21 -4.46 22.46
CA TYR A 40 -7.44 -5.50 23.16
C TYR A 40 -6.62 -4.95 24.33
N LYS A 41 -6.87 -3.70 24.76
CA LYS A 41 -6.06 -2.98 25.75
C LYS A 41 -5.93 -3.72 27.08
N SER A 42 -7.00 -4.39 27.53
CA SER A 42 -7.03 -5.15 28.78
C SER A 42 -6.06 -6.33 28.83
N LEU A 43 -5.62 -6.82 27.67
CA LEU A 43 -4.67 -7.94 27.58
C LEU A 43 -3.20 -7.47 27.70
N GLY A 44 -2.93 -6.16 27.60
CA GLY A 44 -1.58 -5.62 27.67
C GLY A 44 -0.64 -6.13 26.58
N LEU A 45 -1.18 -6.60 25.45
CA LEU A 45 -0.39 -7.26 24.42
C LEU A 45 0.29 -6.24 23.48
N PRO A 46 1.56 -6.47 23.13
CA PRO A 46 2.22 -5.73 22.07
C PRO A 46 1.76 -6.19 20.67
N PHE A 47 1.97 -5.33 19.67
CA PHE A 47 1.71 -5.61 18.26
C PHE A 47 3.01 -5.70 17.45
N ILE A 48 3.02 -6.56 16.44
CA ILE A 48 4.00 -6.55 15.36
C ILE A 48 3.21 -6.37 14.06
N ILE A 49 3.63 -5.43 13.22
CA ILE A 49 3.12 -5.33 11.85
C ILE A 49 3.84 -6.42 11.06
N THR A 50 3.17 -7.55 10.88
CA THR A 50 3.76 -8.73 10.22
C THR A 50 3.88 -8.55 8.72
N GLU A 51 3.02 -7.75 8.11
CA GLU A 51 3.06 -7.42 6.69
C GLU A 51 2.58 -5.98 6.46
N ASN A 52 3.39 -5.21 5.76
CA ASN A 52 2.94 -4.01 5.07
C ASN A 52 3.82 -3.77 3.83
N GLY A 53 3.19 -3.58 2.68
CA GLY A 53 3.87 -3.54 1.40
C GLY A 53 2.96 -3.08 0.26
N VAL A 54 3.56 -2.84 -0.90
CA VAL A 54 2.86 -2.38 -2.09
C VAL A 54 3.47 -3.01 -3.34
N SER A 55 2.61 -3.46 -4.26
CA SER A 55 3.06 -3.92 -5.57
C SER A 55 3.33 -2.72 -6.48
N ASP A 56 4.57 -2.61 -6.98
CA ASP A 56 5.08 -1.50 -7.79
C ASP A 56 6.41 -1.89 -8.47
N GLU A 57 6.38 -2.33 -9.72
CA GLU A 57 7.56 -2.68 -10.51
C GLU A 57 8.54 -1.50 -10.64
N THR A 58 8.00 -0.28 -10.75
CA THR A 58 8.77 0.95 -11.01
C THR A 58 9.49 1.53 -9.81
N ASP A 59 9.11 1.10 -8.61
CA ASP A 59 9.60 1.61 -7.32
C ASP A 59 9.30 3.09 -7.03
N LEU A 60 8.42 3.72 -7.80
CA LEU A 60 8.03 5.13 -7.61
C LEU A 60 7.00 5.34 -6.50
N ILE A 61 6.09 4.39 -6.28
CA ILE A 61 5.09 4.42 -5.20
C ILE A 61 5.66 3.78 -3.94
N ARG A 62 6.47 2.72 -4.06
CA ARG A 62 6.98 1.94 -2.92
C ARG A 62 7.73 2.78 -1.90
N ARG A 63 8.57 3.71 -2.36
CA ARG A 63 9.38 4.56 -1.49
C ARG A 63 8.54 5.51 -0.63
N PRO A 64 7.67 6.37 -1.18
CA PRO A 64 6.78 7.15 -0.34
C PRO A 64 5.83 6.26 0.47
N TYR A 65 5.37 5.12 -0.05
CA TYR A 65 4.44 4.22 0.65
C TYR A 65 5.04 3.75 1.97
N MET A 66 6.26 3.22 1.90
CA MET A 66 7.02 2.75 3.05
C MET A 66 7.23 3.85 4.09
N LEU A 67 7.65 5.04 3.67
CA LEU A 67 7.90 6.16 4.59
C LEU A 67 6.61 6.60 5.29
N GLU A 68 5.50 6.77 4.57
CA GLU A 68 4.24 7.22 5.15
C GLU A 68 3.62 6.18 6.10
N HIS A 69 3.74 4.87 5.81
CA HIS A 69 3.25 3.81 6.72
C HIS A 69 4.11 3.64 7.98
N LEU A 70 5.42 3.86 7.88
CA LEU A 70 6.30 3.91 9.06
C LEU A 70 5.99 5.13 9.93
N LEU A 71 5.73 6.30 9.32
CA LEU A 71 5.28 7.49 10.05
C LEU A 71 3.92 7.29 10.72
N ALA A 72 2.97 6.64 10.03
CA ALA A 72 1.67 6.26 10.59
C ALA A 72 1.81 5.31 11.79
N THR A 73 2.71 4.33 11.70
CA THR A 73 3.03 3.42 12.80
C THR A 73 3.62 4.18 13.99
N TYR A 74 4.60 5.05 13.74
CA TYR A 74 5.24 5.85 14.78
C TYR A 74 4.26 6.79 15.47
N ALA A 75 3.33 7.41 14.73
CA ALA A 75 2.27 8.22 15.30
C ALA A 75 1.34 7.42 16.23
N ALA A 76 1.01 6.17 15.88
CA ALA A 76 0.25 5.29 16.77
C ALA A 76 1.04 4.97 18.06
N MET A 77 2.36 4.76 17.96
CA MET A 77 3.23 4.55 19.12
C MET A 77 3.25 5.77 20.05
N ILE A 78 3.29 7.00 19.51
CA ILE A 78 3.17 8.24 20.29
C ILE A 78 1.85 8.28 21.07
N MET A 79 0.77 7.72 20.50
CA MET A 79 -0.53 7.62 21.16
C MET A 79 -0.65 6.45 22.16
N GLY A 80 0.44 5.74 22.44
CA GLY A 80 0.49 4.67 23.44
C GLY A 80 0.25 3.27 22.90
N VAL A 81 0.15 3.07 21.58
CA VAL A 81 0.05 1.72 21.00
C VAL A 81 1.40 1.00 21.12
N PRO A 82 1.49 -0.16 21.80
CA PRO A 82 2.74 -0.87 22.00
C PRO A 82 3.15 -1.67 20.76
N VAL A 83 3.78 -1.03 19.77
CA VAL A 83 4.30 -1.70 18.57
C VAL A 83 5.77 -2.11 18.78
N LEU A 84 6.08 -3.40 18.62
CA LEU A 84 7.44 -3.96 18.78
C LEU A 84 8.24 -4.01 17.49
N GLY A 85 7.57 -4.08 16.34
CA GLY A 85 8.25 -4.30 15.08
C GLY A 85 7.38 -4.09 13.86
N TYR A 86 8.06 -3.91 12.74
CA TYR A 86 7.48 -3.72 11.42
C TYR A 86 8.24 -4.60 10.42
N LEU A 87 7.51 -5.44 9.69
CA LEU A 87 8.03 -6.33 8.67
C LEU A 87 7.49 -5.89 7.31
N PHE A 88 8.39 -5.49 6.40
CA PHE A 88 8.02 -5.06 5.05
C PHE A 88 7.73 -6.28 4.17
N TRP A 89 6.57 -6.28 3.51
CA TRP A 89 6.23 -7.28 2.49
C TRP A 89 6.64 -6.73 1.11
N THR A 90 7.73 -7.17 0.50
CA THR A 90 8.66 -8.27 0.86
C THR A 90 10.11 -7.90 0.60
N ILE A 91 11.04 -8.75 1.04
CA ILE A 91 12.44 -8.64 0.61
C ILE A 91 12.58 -8.81 -0.91
N SER A 92 11.99 -9.84 -1.51
CA SER A 92 12.10 -10.12 -2.95
C SER A 92 10.73 -10.28 -3.60
N ASP A 93 10.67 -10.03 -4.92
CA ASP A 93 9.51 -10.43 -5.71
C ASP A 93 9.21 -11.93 -5.52
N ASN A 94 7.92 -12.28 -5.51
CA ASN A 94 7.44 -13.62 -5.22
C ASN A 94 6.19 -13.96 -6.06
N TRP A 95 5.63 -15.15 -5.85
CA TRP A 95 4.39 -15.59 -6.50
C TRP A 95 3.19 -15.07 -5.69
N GLU A 96 2.46 -14.09 -6.21
CA GLU A 96 1.29 -13.47 -5.55
C GLU A 96 0.01 -14.26 -5.89
N TRP A 97 -0.06 -15.50 -5.41
CA TRP A 97 -1.26 -16.34 -5.45
C TRP A 97 -1.96 -16.38 -6.82
N ALA A 98 -3.20 -15.89 -6.91
CA ALA A 98 -3.98 -15.89 -8.15
C ALA A 98 -3.51 -14.83 -9.17
N ASP A 99 -2.72 -13.83 -8.75
CA ASP A 99 -2.15 -12.81 -9.63
C ASP A 99 -0.76 -13.23 -10.18
N GLY A 100 -0.29 -14.43 -9.83
CA GLY A 100 0.95 -15.01 -10.35
C GLY A 100 2.18 -14.13 -10.07
N TYR A 101 3.04 -13.97 -11.07
CA TYR A 101 4.26 -13.15 -10.95
C TYR A 101 4.09 -11.70 -11.42
N GLY A 102 2.88 -11.28 -11.81
CA GLY A 102 2.66 -9.94 -12.36
C GLY A 102 3.00 -8.83 -11.36
N PRO A 103 2.22 -8.68 -10.27
CA PRO A 103 2.47 -7.68 -9.25
C PRO A 103 3.83 -7.85 -8.57
N LYS A 104 4.63 -6.77 -8.49
CA LYS A 104 5.98 -6.83 -7.89
C LYS A 104 5.99 -6.23 -6.51
N PHE A 105 6.08 -7.02 -5.44
CA PHE A 105 6.10 -6.51 -4.06
C PHE A 105 7.50 -6.24 -3.49
N GLY A 106 8.53 -6.87 -4.03
CA GLY A 106 9.86 -6.89 -3.42
C GLY A 106 10.54 -5.52 -3.41
N ILE A 107 11.31 -5.24 -2.36
CA ILE A 107 12.37 -4.21 -2.42
C ILE A 107 13.55 -4.68 -3.27
N VAL A 108 13.66 -5.98 -3.55
CA VAL A 108 14.61 -6.59 -4.48
C VAL A 108 13.85 -7.25 -5.62
N ALA A 109 14.14 -6.85 -6.85
CA ALA A 109 13.59 -7.49 -8.04
C ALA A 109 14.22 -8.87 -8.26
N VAL A 110 13.44 -9.81 -8.80
CA VAL A 110 13.93 -11.14 -9.20
C VAL A 110 13.78 -11.30 -10.70
N ASP A 111 14.90 -11.36 -11.42
CA ASP A 111 14.92 -11.64 -12.85
C ASP A 111 14.86 -13.15 -13.08
N ARG A 112 13.67 -13.64 -13.45
CA ARG A 112 13.43 -15.07 -13.64
C ARG A 112 14.02 -15.65 -14.91
N PHE A 113 14.40 -14.81 -15.87
CA PHE A 113 14.97 -15.24 -17.15
C PHE A 113 16.50 -15.19 -17.15
N ASN A 114 17.09 -14.53 -16.15
CA ASN A 114 18.53 -14.41 -15.96
C ASN A 114 18.97 -15.08 -14.65
N ASP A 115 18.90 -16.41 -14.58
CA ASP A 115 19.36 -17.23 -13.44
C ASP A 115 18.85 -16.75 -12.06
N LEU A 116 17.59 -16.30 -12.03
CA LEU A 116 16.96 -15.75 -10.83
C LEU A 116 17.73 -14.56 -10.23
N ALA A 117 18.45 -13.74 -11.02
CA ALA A 117 19.27 -12.64 -10.51
C ALA A 117 18.47 -11.70 -9.59
N ARG A 118 19.10 -11.25 -8.48
CA ARG A 118 18.48 -10.38 -7.48
C ARG A 118 18.99 -8.97 -7.63
N ILE A 119 18.11 -8.04 -7.95
CA ILE A 119 18.46 -6.66 -8.30
C ILE A 119 17.80 -5.73 -7.28
N PRO A 120 18.56 -5.12 -6.34
CA PRO A 120 18.00 -4.17 -5.39
C PRO A 120 17.32 -3.00 -6.09
N ARG A 121 16.09 -2.69 -5.67
CA ARG A 121 15.40 -1.46 -6.09
C ARG A 121 15.86 -0.29 -5.21
N PRO A 122 15.69 0.98 -5.63
CA PRO A 122 16.03 2.13 -4.79
C PRO A 122 15.38 2.12 -3.38
N SER A 123 14.21 1.50 -3.24
CA SER A 123 13.54 1.26 -1.97
C SER A 123 14.29 0.34 -1.02
N TYR A 124 15.11 -0.59 -1.51
CA TYR A 124 15.98 -1.43 -0.68
C TYR A 124 17.00 -0.59 0.08
N ASP A 125 17.67 0.34 -0.61
CA ASP A 125 18.66 1.21 0.01
C ASP A 125 18.00 2.19 0.98
N LEU A 126 16.84 2.73 0.61
CA LEU A 126 16.05 3.59 1.49
C LEU A 126 15.61 2.86 2.76
N PHE A 127 15.04 1.66 2.63
CA PHE A 127 14.62 0.87 3.78
C PHE A 127 15.81 0.50 4.67
N SER A 128 16.92 0.05 4.06
CA SER A 128 18.16 -0.26 4.76
C SER A 128 18.69 0.94 5.55
N LYS A 129 18.64 2.15 4.97
CA LYS A 129 19.02 3.39 5.66
C LYS A 129 18.10 3.69 6.84
N VAL A 130 16.78 3.57 6.66
CA VAL A 130 15.80 3.83 7.73
C VAL A 130 15.97 2.84 8.87
N VAL A 131 16.09 1.55 8.58
CA VAL A 131 16.29 0.49 9.58
C VAL A 131 17.59 0.69 10.36
N LYS A 132 18.70 0.99 9.68
CA LYS A 132 20.01 1.21 10.35
C LYS A 132 20.05 2.48 11.19
N SER A 133 19.37 3.54 10.75
CA SER A 133 19.41 4.83 11.43
C SER A 133 18.29 5.03 12.46
N GLY A 134 17.22 4.24 12.38
CA GLY A 134 15.99 4.43 13.15
C GLY A 134 15.26 5.75 12.83
N LYS A 135 15.56 6.39 11.69
CA LYS A 135 15.10 7.74 11.37
C LYS A 135 14.60 7.85 9.94
N ILE A 136 13.53 8.63 9.77
CA ILE A 136 13.07 9.13 8.47
C ILE A 136 13.35 10.63 8.45
N THR A 137 14.21 11.08 7.53
CA THR A 137 14.50 12.52 7.42
C THR A 137 13.53 13.21 6.47
N ARG A 138 13.35 14.52 6.66
CA ARG A 138 12.58 15.35 5.72
C ARG A 138 13.12 15.24 4.29
N ARG A 139 14.45 15.17 4.13
CA ARG A 139 15.09 15.01 2.82
C ARG A 139 14.71 13.68 2.14
N ASP A 140 14.65 12.59 2.90
CA ASP A 140 14.25 11.28 2.36
C ASP A 140 12.80 11.32 1.88
N ARG A 141 11.91 11.91 2.69
CA ARG A 141 10.51 12.08 2.37
C ARG A 141 10.31 12.97 1.14
N ASP A 142 10.94 14.14 1.11
CA ASP A 142 10.83 15.10 0.01
C ASP A 142 11.36 14.52 -1.31
N HIS A 143 12.45 13.75 -1.26
CA HIS A 143 13.01 13.09 -2.44
C HIS A 143 12.11 11.97 -2.99
N ALA A 144 11.56 11.11 -2.12
CA ALA A 144 10.64 10.05 -2.53
C ALA A 144 9.38 10.63 -3.19
N TRP A 145 8.83 11.70 -2.60
CA TRP A 145 7.63 12.36 -3.11
C TRP A 145 7.86 13.19 -4.38
N SER A 146 9.04 13.82 -4.54
CA SER A 146 9.32 14.62 -5.73
C SER A 146 9.39 13.74 -6.98
N GLN A 147 9.95 12.53 -6.87
CA GLN A 147 10.01 11.58 -7.98
C GLN A 147 8.64 11.05 -8.39
N LEU A 148 7.80 10.69 -7.41
CA LEU A 148 6.42 10.29 -7.70
C LEU A 148 5.62 11.43 -8.35
N ARG A 149 5.73 12.65 -7.82
CA ARG A 149 5.04 13.83 -8.37
C ARG A 149 5.52 14.21 -9.77
N SER A 150 6.82 14.09 -10.04
CA SER A 150 7.38 14.30 -11.38
C SER A 150 6.79 13.30 -12.37
N ALA A 151 6.71 12.02 -12.00
CA ALA A 151 6.12 10.99 -12.84
C ALA A 151 4.62 11.23 -13.10
N ALA A 152 3.87 11.69 -12.10
CA ALA A 152 2.46 12.07 -12.26
C ALA A 152 2.30 13.30 -13.17
N ALA A 153 3.13 14.34 -13.01
CA ALA A 153 3.11 15.54 -13.84
C ALA A 153 3.44 15.24 -15.31
N GLU A 154 4.38 14.33 -15.55
CA GLU A 154 4.77 13.83 -16.87
C GLU A 154 3.74 12.84 -17.45
N ARG A 155 2.65 12.54 -16.74
CA ARG A 155 1.60 11.58 -17.13
C ARG A 155 2.15 10.19 -17.44
N LYS A 156 3.24 9.78 -16.75
CA LYS A 156 3.79 8.43 -16.88
C LYS A 156 2.75 7.39 -16.47
N THR A 157 2.86 6.23 -17.10
CA THR A 157 2.03 5.06 -16.80
C THR A 157 2.84 3.98 -16.11
N ARG A 158 2.13 3.04 -15.49
CA ARG A 158 2.65 1.84 -14.85
C ARG A 158 1.74 0.64 -15.10
N PRO A 159 2.23 -0.59 -14.89
CA PRO A 159 1.40 -1.79 -14.93
C PRO A 159 0.23 -1.75 -13.93
N PHE A 160 -0.87 -2.37 -14.30
CA PHE A 160 -2.03 -2.57 -13.43
C PHE A 160 -2.65 -3.94 -13.74
N TYR A 161 -2.45 -4.88 -12.83
CA TYR A 161 -2.79 -6.30 -12.94
C TYR A 161 -4.16 -6.63 -12.35
N ARG A 162 -5.05 -5.64 -12.19
CA ARG A 162 -6.40 -5.86 -11.68
C ARG A 162 -7.45 -5.58 -12.75
N ALA A 163 -8.31 -6.56 -13.01
CA ALA A 163 -9.43 -6.40 -13.92
C ALA A 163 -10.44 -5.39 -13.39
N VAL A 164 -11.04 -4.62 -14.31
CA VAL A 164 -12.10 -3.66 -14.03
C VAL A 164 -13.25 -3.93 -14.99
N ASP A 165 -14.46 -4.10 -14.46
CA ASP A 165 -15.64 -4.33 -15.30
C ASP A 165 -16.11 -3.03 -16.00
N ARG A 166 -17.13 -3.16 -16.86
CA ARG A 166 -17.74 -2.02 -17.55
C ARG A 166 -18.33 -0.94 -16.61
N ASN A 167 -18.54 -1.26 -15.33
CA ASN A 167 -19.10 -0.36 -14.33
C ASN A 167 -18.00 0.27 -13.45
N GLY A 168 -16.72 -0.02 -13.72
CA GLY A 168 -15.60 0.47 -12.92
C GLY A 168 -15.35 -0.33 -11.64
N LEU A 169 -15.94 -1.51 -11.47
CA LEU A 169 -15.77 -2.35 -10.29
C LEU A 169 -14.56 -3.28 -10.45
N MET A 170 -13.68 -3.30 -9.45
CA MET A 170 -12.57 -4.24 -9.37
C MET A 170 -13.10 -5.58 -8.83
N TYR A 171 -13.48 -6.50 -9.73
CA TYR A 171 -13.82 -7.87 -9.37
C TYR A 171 -12.57 -8.78 -9.37
N ALA A 172 -12.66 -9.87 -8.60
CA ALA A 172 -11.57 -10.71 -8.09
C ALA A 172 -10.83 -11.57 -9.14
N GLY A 173 -10.33 -10.95 -10.21
CA GLY A 173 -9.39 -11.57 -11.16
C GLY A 173 -8.12 -10.75 -11.26
N GLY A 174 -6.96 -11.41 -11.14
CA GLY A 174 -5.71 -10.88 -11.66
C GLY A 174 -5.75 -10.84 -13.19
N LEU A 175 -4.90 -10.02 -13.79
CA LEU A 175 -4.66 -10.06 -15.24
C LEU A 175 -3.33 -10.76 -15.48
N ASP A 176 -3.29 -11.68 -16.47
CA ASP A 176 -2.03 -12.28 -16.93
C ASP A 176 -1.16 -11.24 -17.64
N GLU A 177 -1.79 -10.36 -18.43
CA GLU A 177 -1.16 -9.20 -19.06
C GLU A 177 -1.65 -7.89 -18.42
N PRO A 178 -0.75 -7.00 -17.98
CA PRO A 178 -1.16 -5.80 -17.27
C PRO A 178 -1.84 -4.80 -18.22
N SER A 179 -2.90 -4.18 -17.73
CA SER A 179 -3.34 -2.90 -18.28
C SER A 179 -2.38 -1.78 -17.85
N THR A 180 -2.51 -0.59 -18.43
CA THR A 180 -1.70 0.56 -18.03
C THR A 180 -2.53 1.56 -17.23
N ARG A 181 -1.91 2.13 -16.19
CA ARG A 181 -2.53 3.15 -15.34
C ARG A 181 -1.58 4.31 -15.12
N ARG A 182 -2.11 5.54 -15.11
CA ARG A 182 -1.34 6.75 -14.78
C ARG A 182 -1.09 6.87 -13.28
N TYR A 183 0.01 7.53 -12.91
CA TYR A 183 0.23 7.97 -11.54
C TYR A 183 -0.83 8.98 -11.10
N SER A 184 -1.30 8.84 -9.86
CA SER A 184 -2.22 9.81 -9.28
C SER A 184 -1.47 11.08 -8.92
N VAL A 185 -2.11 12.23 -9.16
CA VAL A 185 -1.64 13.54 -8.67
C VAL A 185 -2.05 13.80 -7.21
N ARG A 186 -2.86 12.90 -6.63
CA ARG A 186 -3.40 13.03 -5.28
C ARG A 186 -2.28 12.89 -4.25
N ASP A 187 -2.29 13.80 -3.29
CA ASP A 187 -1.39 13.75 -2.14
C ASP A 187 -1.97 12.81 -1.09
N TRP A 188 -1.32 11.66 -0.92
CA TRP A 188 -1.67 10.65 0.08
C TRP A 188 -0.69 10.57 1.24
N ARG A 189 0.10 11.64 1.46
CA ARG A 189 0.95 11.76 2.66
C ARG A 189 0.14 11.50 3.93
N PHE A 190 0.73 10.77 4.88
CA PHE A 190 0.11 10.52 6.17
C PHE A 190 -0.25 11.86 6.84
N GLY A 191 -1.50 11.94 7.31
CA GLY A 191 -2.05 13.15 7.94
C GLY A 191 -2.59 14.21 6.97
N HIS A 192 -2.55 13.95 5.65
CA HIS A 192 -3.09 14.86 4.63
C HIS A 192 -4.41 14.38 3.98
N TYR A 193 -4.98 13.24 4.42
CA TYR A 193 -6.01 12.55 3.61
C TYR A 193 -7.40 12.43 4.26
N GLU A 194 -8.39 13.06 3.63
CA GLU A 194 -9.83 12.79 3.79
C GLU A 194 -10.30 11.78 2.71
N MET A 195 -10.50 10.51 3.08
CA MET A 195 -11.07 9.47 2.20
C MET A 195 -12.57 9.69 2.04
N GLU A 196 -12.99 10.37 0.97
CA GLU A 196 -14.41 10.48 0.61
C GLU A 196 -15.02 9.11 0.27
N GLY A 197 -14.27 8.20 -0.36
CA GLY A 197 -14.77 6.90 -0.83
C GLY A 197 -15.12 5.87 0.25
N LEU A 198 -14.61 6.03 1.48
CA LEU A 198 -14.98 5.19 2.65
C LEU A 198 -16.08 5.82 3.51
N GLN A 199 -16.47 7.05 3.19
CA GLN A 199 -17.44 7.87 3.91
C GLN A 199 -18.77 7.97 3.16
N ASP A 200 -18.96 7.18 2.08
CA ASP A 200 -20.19 7.27 1.31
C ASP A 200 -21.40 6.99 2.24
N PRO A 201 -22.49 7.76 2.11
CA PRO A 201 -23.64 7.68 3.03
C PRO A 201 -24.23 6.27 3.16
N LEU A 202 -24.17 5.46 2.09
CA LEU A 202 -24.68 4.10 2.11
C LEU A 202 -23.77 3.20 2.95
N SER A 203 -22.45 3.27 2.80
CA SER A 203 -21.52 2.54 3.66
C SER A 203 -21.61 2.93 5.14
N ARG A 204 -22.01 4.17 5.45
CA ARG A 204 -22.29 4.62 6.84
C ARG A 204 -23.60 4.03 7.37
N LEU A 205 -24.66 4.05 6.57
CA LEU A 205 -25.97 3.46 6.89
C LEU A 205 -25.86 1.95 7.13
N SER A 206 -25.16 1.23 6.24
CA SER A 206 -24.94 -0.21 6.37
C SER A 206 -24.22 -0.58 7.68
N ARG A 207 -23.26 0.24 8.13
CA ARG A 207 -22.55 0.01 9.40
C ARG A 207 -23.40 0.33 10.64
N CYS A 208 -24.37 1.24 10.53
CA CYS A 208 -25.33 1.52 11.60
C CYS A 208 -26.38 0.43 11.74
N LEU A 209 -26.69 -0.30 10.66
CA LEU A 209 -27.68 -1.38 10.67
C LEU A 209 -27.12 -2.75 11.11
N ILE A 210 -25.78 -2.89 11.15
CA ILE A 210 -25.08 -4.14 11.47
C ILE A 210 -24.47 -4.12 12.89
N ASN A 211 -24.58 -3.01 13.62
CA ASN A 211 -24.30 -2.91 15.06
C ASN A 211 -25.61 -2.73 15.83
#